data_AF-A0AAX4FWH4-F1
#
_entry.id   AF-A0AAX4FWH4-F1
#
_cell.length_a   1.000
_cell.length_b   1.000
_cell.length_c   1.000
_cell.angle_alpha   90.00
_cell.angle_beta   90.00
_cell.angle_gamma   90.00
#
_symmetry.space_group_name_H-M   'P 1'
#
loop_
_entity.id
_entity.type
_entity.pdbx_description
1 polymer ?
#
loop_
_entity_poly.entity_id
_entity_poly.type
_entity_poly.pdbx_seq_one_letter_code
_entity_poly.pdbx_strand_id
1 'polypeptide(L)'
;MARELDEKDLSILRKLAPEYSGILCPGSGHEFHSILPPVSNHIARDDKDFAERVARLSEEDWAYLTDLILSGWEDLGCVPEEDIETILAHIGERVSENAAERVRRLYHLSGCGVL
;
A
#
# COMPACT_ATOMS: atom_id res chain seq x y z
N MET A 1 11.15 4.89 13.47
CA MET A 1 10.00 5.33 14.29
C MET A 1 8.76 4.93 13.53
N ALA A 2 7.79 4.32 14.20
CA ALA A 2 6.54 3.94 13.56
C ALA A 2 5.67 5.21 13.39
N ARG A 3 5.17 5.48 12.19
CA ARG A 3 4.34 6.67 11.91
C ARG A 3 2.91 6.44 12.38
N GLU A 4 2.25 7.46 12.90
CA GLU A 4 0.81 7.42 13.12
C GLU A 4 0.10 7.70 11.79
N LEU A 5 -1.03 7.05 11.55
CA LEU A 5 -1.86 7.31 10.37
C LEU A 5 -2.65 8.60 10.57
N ASP A 6 -2.52 9.53 9.62
CA ASP A 6 -3.26 10.77 9.62
C ASP A 6 -4.68 10.59 9.02
N GLU A 7 -5.47 11.66 8.96
CA GLU A 7 -6.82 11.58 8.42
C GLU A 7 -6.86 11.21 6.93
N LYS A 8 -5.83 11.58 6.15
CA LYS A 8 -5.73 11.19 4.73
C LYS A 8 -5.47 9.69 4.63
N ASP A 9 -4.56 9.14 5.42
CA ASP A 9 -4.29 7.71 5.50
C ASP A 9 -5.55 6.92 5.86
N LEU A 10 -6.24 7.34 6.93
CA LEU A 10 -7.47 6.71 7.40
C LEU A 10 -8.59 6.80 6.36
N SER A 11 -8.68 7.90 5.61
CA SER A 11 -9.63 8.04 4.51
C SER A 11 -9.39 7.04 3.38
N ILE A 12 -8.12 6.75 3.06
CA ILE A 12 -7.73 5.76 2.05
C ILE A 12 -8.06 4.36 2.56
N LEU A 13 -7.72 4.03 3.81
CA LEU A 13 -8.06 2.74 4.41
C LEU A 13 -9.58 2.47 4.38
N ARG A 14 -10.41 3.47 4.70
CA ARG A 14 -11.88 3.34 4.63
C ARG A 14 -12.39 3.06 3.20
N LYS A 15 -11.70 3.52 2.15
CA LYS A 15 -12.03 3.19 0.75
C LYS A 15 -11.66 1.75 0.42
N LEU A 16 -10.47 1.32 0.84
CA LEU A 16 -9.93 -0.01 0.57
C LEU A 16 -10.65 -1.10 1.38
N ALA A 17 -11.01 -0.80 2.61
CA ALA A 17 -11.57 -1.74 3.59
C ALA A 17 -12.68 -1.07 4.41
N PRO A 18 -13.84 -0.74 3.80
CA PRO A 18 -14.96 -0.11 4.51
C PRO A 18 -15.52 -0.94 5.67
N GLU A 19 -15.33 -2.26 5.64
CA GLU A 19 -15.66 -3.19 6.72
C GLU A 19 -14.74 -3.08 7.94
N TYR A 20 -13.57 -2.46 7.77
CA TYR A 20 -12.55 -2.37 8.79
C TYR A 20 -12.79 -1.12 9.65
N SER A 21 -13.28 -1.33 10.86
CA SER A 21 -13.69 -0.28 11.81
C SER A 21 -12.62 0.05 12.86
N GLY A 22 -11.45 -0.57 12.80
CA GLY A 22 -10.34 -0.36 13.73
C GLY A 22 -9.07 0.13 13.04
N ILE A 23 -8.05 0.48 13.82
CA ILE A 23 -6.69 0.81 13.34
C ILE A 23 -5.69 -0.30 13.74
N LEU A 24 -6.16 -1.31 14.49
CA LEU A 24 -5.33 -2.30 15.16
C LEU A 24 -5.20 -3.59 14.36
N CYS A 25 -3.96 -3.98 14.07
CA CYS A 25 -3.63 -5.26 13.45
C CYS A 25 -4.30 -6.42 14.22
N PRO A 26 -5.14 -7.25 13.55
CA PRO A 26 -5.87 -8.33 14.21
C PRO A 26 -4.99 -9.34 14.95
N GLY A 27 -3.73 -9.49 14.52
CA GLY A 27 -2.79 -10.48 15.09
C GLY A 27 -1.89 -9.96 16.21
N SER A 28 -1.65 -8.65 16.31
CA SER A 28 -0.67 -8.09 17.26
C SER A 28 -1.24 -7.03 18.22
N GLY A 29 -2.41 -6.47 17.93
CA GLY A 29 -2.98 -5.37 18.71
C GLY A 29 -2.19 -4.05 18.61
N HIS A 30 -1.22 -3.95 17.68
CA HIS A 30 -0.54 -2.70 17.35
C HIS A 30 -1.24 -1.98 16.21
N GLU A 31 -1.11 -0.66 16.17
CA GLU A 31 -1.61 0.17 15.07
C GLU A 31 -0.88 -0.15 13.77
N PHE A 32 -1.61 -0.06 12.66
CA PHE A 32 -0.97 -0.06 11.36
C PHE A 32 -0.17 1.23 11.15
N HIS A 33 1.02 1.08 10.56
CA HIS A 33 1.90 2.19 10.19
C HIS A 33 2.05 2.33 8.67
N SER A 34 1.35 1.47 7.93
CA SER A 34 1.29 1.43 6.47
C SER A 34 -0.14 1.08 6.06
N ILE A 35 -0.50 1.37 4.82
CA ILE A 35 -1.84 1.21 4.27
C ILE A 35 -1.94 -0.06 3.42
N LEU A 36 -1.07 -0.21 2.42
CA LEU A 36 -1.13 -1.26 1.41
C LEU A 36 -0.74 -2.64 1.96
N PRO A 37 0.34 -2.79 2.76
CA PRO A 37 0.69 -4.10 3.33
C PRO A 37 -0.41 -4.75 4.17
N PRO A 38 -1.09 -4.07 5.10
CA PRO A 38 -2.17 -4.72 5.83
C PRO A 38 -3.39 -4.99 4.97
N VAL A 39 -3.68 -4.15 3.97
CA VAL A 39 -4.77 -4.41 3.02
C VAL A 39 -4.49 -5.68 2.22
N SER A 40 -3.28 -5.84 1.69
CA SER A 40 -2.83 -7.03 0.96
C SER A 40 -2.80 -8.28 1.86
N ASN A 41 -2.09 -8.22 2.99
CA ASN A 41 -1.78 -9.41 3.78
C ASN A 41 -2.88 -9.87 4.76
N HIS A 42 -3.78 -8.98 5.16
CA HIS A 42 -4.69 -9.24 6.28
C HIS A 42 -6.17 -8.98 5.96
N ILE A 43 -6.46 -8.17 4.96
CA ILE A 43 -7.84 -7.75 4.64
C ILE A 43 -8.31 -8.39 3.33
N ALA A 44 -7.47 -8.33 2.30
CA ALA A 44 -7.76 -8.98 1.03
C ALA A 44 -7.81 -10.50 1.21
N ARG A 45 -8.75 -11.14 0.52
CA ARG A 45 -8.91 -12.61 0.56
C ARG A 45 -7.93 -13.32 -0.38
N ASP A 46 -7.62 -12.68 -1.49
CA ASP A 46 -6.74 -13.11 -2.56
C ASP A 46 -6.29 -11.89 -3.38
N ASP A 47 -5.41 -12.12 -4.34
CA ASP A 47 -4.86 -11.13 -5.28
C ASP A 47 -5.95 -10.38 -6.05
N LYS A 48 -7.02 -11.11 -6.41
CA LYS A 48 -8.16 -10.53 -7.11
C LYS A 48 -8.95 -9.57 -6.21
N ASP A 49 -9.22 -9.94 -4.95
CA ASP A 49 -9.86 -9.05 -3.97
C ASP A 49 -8.99 -7.82 -3.69
N PHE A 50 -7.66 -7.99 -3.61
CA PHE A 50 -6.75 -6.86 -3.49
C PHE A 50 -6.88 -5.88 -4.67
N ALA A 51 -6.84 -6.40 -5.90
CA ALA A 51 -7.02 -5.59 -7.11
C ALA A 51 -8.36 -4.84 -7.14
N GLU A 52 -9.46 -5.51 -6.78
CA GLU A 52 -10.79 -4.88 -6.68
C GLU A 52 -10.85 -3.77 -5.62
N ARG A 53 -10.10 -3.89 -4.52
CA ARG A 53 -10.02 -2.86 -3.47
C ARG A 53 -9.22 -1.65 -3.92
N VAL A 54 -8.02 -1.84 -4.44
CA VAL A 54 -7.13 -0.72 -4.81
C VAL A 54 -7.63 0.05 -6.05
N ALA A 55 -8.44 -0.59 -6.89
CA ALA A 55 -9.13 0.07 -7.99
C ALA A 55 -10.09 1.20 -7.54
N ARG A 56 -10.57 1.17 -6.28
CA ARG A 56 -11.49 2.17 -5.69
C ARG A 56 -10.83 3.52 -5.38
N LEU A 57 -9.50 3.56 -5.36
CA LEU A 57 -8.74 4.78 -5.09
C LEU A 57 -8.85 5.77 -6.24
N SER A 58 -8.75 7.06 -5.95
CA SER A 58 -8.65 8.10 -7.00
C SER A 58 -7.20 8.28 -7.49
N GLU A 59 -7.01 9.04 -8.56
CA GLU A 59 -5.67 9.48 -8.99
C GLU A 59 -4.92 10.23 -7.88
N GLU A 60 -5.62 11.08 -7.12
CA GLU A 60 -5.06 11.81 -5.98
C GLU A 60 -4.61 10.86 -4.86
N ASP A 61 -5.40 9.84 -4.55
CA ASP A 61 -5.02 8.83 -3.55
C ASP A 61 -3.77 8.06 -3.98
N TRP A 62 -3.66 7.72 -5.28
CA TRP A 62 -2.47 7.06 -5.83
C TRP A 62 -1.24 7.97 -5.84
N ALA A 63 -1.41 9.25 -6.15
CA ALA A 63 -0.32 10.23 -6.05
C ALA A 63 0.20 10.33 -4.61
N TYR A 64 -0.72 10.42 -3.63
CA TYR A 64 -0.37 10.43 -2.21
C TYR A 64 0.36 9.15 -1.78
N LEU A 65 -0.18 7.97 -2.11
CA LEU A 65 0.47 6.69 -1.78
C LEU A 65 1.85 6.58 -2.43
N THR A 66 1.99 7.02 -3.68
CA THR A 66 3.27 7.03 -4.39
C THR A 66 4.30 7.89 -3.66
N ASP A 67 3.91 9.08 -3.20
CA ASP A 67 4.80 9.96 -2.43
C ASP A 67 5.22 9.32 -1.10
N LEU A 68 4.29 8.65 -0.40
CA LEU A 68 4.62 7.93 0.83
C LEU A 68 5.60 6.77 0.59
N ILE A 69 5.41 5.99 -0.47
CA ILE A 69 6.31 4.88 -0.85
C ILE A 69 7.69 5.43 -1.16
N LEU A 70 7.77 6.44 -2.03
CA LEU A 70 9.05 7.04 -2.44
C LEU A 70 9.78 7.73 -1.29
N SER A 71 9.06 8.16 -0.26
CA SER A 71 9.60 8.76 0.96
C SER A 71 9.93 7.73 2.05
N GLY A 72 9.60 6.46 1.84
CA GLY A 72 9.81 5.37 2.81
C GLY A 72 8.82 5.34 3.98
N TRP A 73 7.72 6.09 3.91
CA TRP A 73 6.65 6.08 4.91
C TRP A 73 5.63 4.97 4.69
N GLU A 74 5.59 4.43 3.47
CA GLU A 74 4.80 3.27 3.10
C GLU A 74 5.75 2.16 2.63
N ASP A 75 5.94 1.14 3.46
CA ASP A 75 6.88 0.04 3.17
C ASP A 75 6.17 -1.09 2.45
N LEU A 76 6.63 -1.43 1.25
CA LEU A 76 6.06 -2.51 0.45
C LEU A 76 6.76 -3.86 0.66
N GLY A 77 7.76 -3.96 1.53
CA GLY A 77 8.62 -5.14 1.68
C GLY A 77 7.91 -6.43 2.11
N CYS A 78 6.69 -6.33 2.66
CA CYS A 78 5.86 -7.48 3.01
C CYS A 78 4.71 -7.73 2.04
N VAL A 79 4.59 -6.98 0.94
CA VAL A 79 3.54 -7.18 -0.05
C VAL A 79 3.94 -8.31 -1.00
N PRO A 80 3.06 -9.28 -1.31
CA PRO A 80 3.31 -10.33 -2.30
C PRO A 80 3.60 -9.79 -3.70
N GLU A 81 4.34 -10.56 -4.52
CA GLU A 81 4.75 -10.13 -5.86
C GLU A 81 3.56 -9.85 -6.78
N GLU A 82 2.50 -10.66 -6.70
CA GLU A 82 1.26 -10.48 -7.45
C GLU A 82 0.56 -9.13 -7.14
N ASP A 83 0.55 -8.73 -5.87
CA ASP A 83 -0.08 -7.48 -5.43
C ASP A 83 0.79 -6.26 -5.77
N ILE A 84 2.12 -6.44 -5.80
CA ILE A 84 3.05 -5.40 -6.24
C ILE A 84 2.83 -5.04 -7.71
N GLU A 85 2.71 -6.03 -8.60
CA GLU A 85 2.47 -5.71 -10.01
C GLU A 85 1.13 -4.97 -10.21
N THR A 86 0.12 -5.27 -9.39
CA THR A 86 -1.14 -4.52 -9.35
C THR A 86 -0.94 -3.06 -8.89
N ILE A 87 -0.14 -2.83 -7.85
CA ILE A 87 0.24 -1.49 -7.38
C ILE A 87 0.98 -0.72 -8.50
N LEU A 88 1.97 -1.36 -9.12
CA LEU A 88 2.80 -0.74 -10.16
C LEU A 88 1.98 -0.35 -11.39
N ALA A 89 1.04 -1.19 -11.80
CA ALA A 89 0.11 -0.88 -12.90
C ALA A 89 -0.71 0.39 -12.59
N HIS A 90 -1.29 0.48 -11.39
CA HIS A 90 -2.05 1.66 -11.01
C HIS A 90 -1.21 2.93 -10.89
N ILE A 91 0.02 2.84 -10.36
CA ILE A 91 0.93 4.00 -10.32
C ILE A 91 1.31 4.43 -11.74
N GLY A 92 1.58 3.48 -12.65
CA GLY A 92 1.90 3.76 -14.05
C GLY A 92 0.79 4.50 -14.76
N GLU A 93 -0.44 3.99 -14.63
CA GLU A 93 -1.63 4.53 -15.28
C GLU A 93 -2.11 5.87 -14.69
N ARG A 94 -2.05 6.02 -13.36
CA ARG A 94 -2.71 7.13 -12.64
C ARG A 94 -1.75 8.22 -12.16
N VAL A 95 -0.44 7.93 -12.12
CA VAL A 95 0.58 8.89 -11.67
C VAL A 95 1.62 9.10 -12.77
N SER A 96 2.44 8.08 -13.05
CA SER A 96 3.33 8.02 -14.22
C SER A 96 4.11 6.71 -14.26
N GLU A 97 4.48 6.27 -15.46
CA GLU A 97 5.43 5.18 -15.69
C GLU A 97 6.77 5.38 -14.95
N ASN A 98 7.27 6.62 -14.88
CA ASN A 98 8.52 6.91 -14.16
C ASN A 98 8.41 6.64 -12.66
N ALA A 99 7.26 6.98 -12.06
CA ALA A 99 7.01 6.72 -10.65
C ALA A 99 6.91 5.21 -10.38
N ALA A 100 6.18 4.47 -11.23
CA ALA A 100 6.08 3.01 -11.13
C ALA A 100 7.48 2.36 -11.18
N GLU A 101 8.32 2.77 -12.13
CA GLU A 101 9.70 2.28 -12.24
C GLU A 101 10.56 2.57 -11.00
N ARG A 102 10.37 3.74 -10.36
CA ARG A 102 11.07 4.06 -9.11
C ARG A 102 10.60 3.18 -7.96
N VAL A 103 9.30 2.98 -7.83
CA VAL A 103 8.70 2.10 -6.81
C VAL A 103 9.13 0.65 -7.01
N ARG A 104 9.12 0.14 -8.25
CA ARG A 104 9.61 -1.20 -8.60
C ARG A 104 11.04 -1.41 -8.11
N ARG A 105 11.93 -0.43 -8.35
CA ARG A 105 13.32 -0.52 -7.86
C ARG A 105 13.41 -0.55 -6.34
N LEU A 106 12.62 0.28 -5.63
CA LEU A 106 12.60 0.27 -4.16
C LEU A 106 12.14 -1.09 -3.63
N TYR A 107 11.06 -1.66 -4.17
CA TYR A 107 10.57 -2.98 -3.75
C TYR A 107 11.62 -4.08 -3.90
N HIS A 108 12.32 -4.13 -5.04
CA HIS A 108 13.39 -5.11 -5.26
C HIS A 108 14.58 -4.94 -4.32
N LEU A 109 14.91 -3.70 -3.93
CA LEU A 109 15.96 -3.42 -2.96
C LEU A 109 15.57 -3.81 -1.53
N SER A 110 14.27 -3.71 -1.18
CA SER A 110 13.78 -4.15 0.13
C SER A 110 13.69 -5.68 0.24
N GLY A 111 13.38 -6.39 -0.85
CA GLY A 111 13.27 -7.86 -0.87
C GLY A 111 14.61 -8.60 -0.96
N CYS A 112 15.61 -8.02 -1.65
CA CYS A 112 17.00 -8.49 -1.57
C CYS A 112 17.61 -7.92 -0.30
N GLY A 113 17.79 -8.72 0.76
CA GLY A 113 18.44 -8.32 2.01
C GLY A 113 19.89 -7.83 1.84
N VAL A 114 20.05 -6.65 1.25
CA VAL A 114 21.30 -5.92 1.06
C VAL A 114 21.17 -4.59 1.80
N LEU A 115 21.23 -4.71 3.12
CA LEU A 115 21.77 -3.68 4.02
C LEU A 115 22.70 -4.39 5.02
#